data_AF-A0A8H4V8D2-F1
#
_entry.id   AF-A0A8H4V8D2-F1
#
_cell.length_a   1.000
_cell.length_b   1.000
_cell.length_c   1.000
_cell.angle_alpha   90.00
_cell.angle_beta   90.00
_cell.angle_gamma   90.00
#
_symmetry.space_group_name_H-M   'P 1'
#
loop_
_entity.id
_entity.type
_entity.pdbx_description
1 polymer ?
#
loop_
_entity_poly.entity_id
_entity_poly.type
_entity_poly.pdbx_seq_one_letter_code
_entity_poly.pdbx_strand_id
1 'polypeptide(L)'
;MFALQISEQAGPAHENPARKGHEILTGEAFATALLEKLQACRRRVEENWESSKAVWTFTMLAARLLALGPVESRKPCLEYLAECRGTCVRWLTTLQDKAAENTERAACLEKCIEIALVCLSTFDVEREFLPALLAESGVDFLRCLIRVQETQSKCHSDDITLGILMLRAKRLARRALPIILENLDDNRRILDGAVGHAWQSD
;
A
#
# COMPACT_ATOMS: atom_id res chain seq x y z
N MET A 1 3.05 15.06 1.44
CA MET A 1 3.28 15.37 2.86
C MET A 1 2.05 16.00 3.55
N PHE A 2 1.42 17.05 3.00
CA PHE A 2 0.21 17.64 3.60
C PHE A 2 -0.96 16.67 3.78
N ALA A 3 -1.26 15.86 2.76
CA ALA A 3 -2.34 14.86 2.85
C ALA A 3 -2.08 13.82 3.96
N LEU A 4 -0.82 13.39 4.12
CA LEU A 4 -0.40 12.50 5.20
C LEU A 4 -0.62 13.16 6.56
N GLN A 5 -0.17 14.41 6.73
CA GLN A 5 -0.33 15.13 8.00
C GLN A 5 -1.81 15.29 8.38
N ILE A 6 -2.67 15.68 7.43
CA ILE A 6 -4.10 15.88 7.67
C ILE A 6 -4.79 14.54 8.00
N SER A 7 -4.39 13.45 7.33
CA SER A 7 -4.93 12.11 7.58
C SER A 7 -4.60 11.61 9.00
N GLU A 8 -3.39 11.89 9.49
CA GLU A 8 -2.88 11.33 10.75
C GLU A 8 -3.08 12.25 11.98
N GLN A 9 -3.37 13.53 11.78
CA GLN A 9 -3.53 14.48 12.89
C GLN A 9 -4.85 14.21 13.64
N ALA A 10 -4.75 13.81 14.91
CA ALA A 10 -5.90 13.45 15.73
C ALA A 10 -6.93 14.58 15.98
N GLY A 11 -6.59 15.86 15.75
CA GLY A 11 -7.49 17.00 15.97
C GLY A 11 -7.93 17.18 17.45
N PRO A 12 -8.83 18.12 17.77
CA PRO A 12 -9.40 18.28 19.12
C PRO A 12 -10.17 17.04 19.58
N ALA A 13 -10.27 16.80 20.89
CA ALA A 13 -11.08 15.71 21.43
C ALA A 13 -12.56 15.85 21.02
N HIS A 14 -13.25 14.71 20.86
CA HIS A 14 -14.67 14.64 20.51
C HIS A 14 -15.27 13.36 21.11
N GLU A 15 -16.59 13.27 21.13
CA GLU A 15 -17.34 12.09 21.61
C GLU A 15 -17.13 10.82 20.74
N ASN A 16 -16.60 11.01 19.53
CA ASN A 16 -16.43 9.99 18.50
C ASN A 16 -14.93 9.64 18.38
N PRO A 17 -14.55 8.34 18.19
CA PRO A 17 -13.17 7.92 17.91
C PRO A 17 -12.45 8.67 16.78
N ALA A 18 -13.18 9.17 15.79
CA ALA A 18 -12.68 10.00 14.68
C ALA A 18 -12.23 11.39 15.12
N ARG A 19 -12.63 11.85 16.32
CA ARG A 19 -12.34 13.19 16.84
C ARG A 19 -12.90 14.29 15.93
N LYS A 20 -12.75 15.56 16.32
CA LYS A 20 -13.35 16.67 15.56
C LYS A 20 -12.75 16.81 14.15
N GLY A 21 -11.49 16.41 13.98
CA GLY A 21 -10.78 16.53 12.70
C GLY A 21 -11.24 15.56 11.62
N HIS A 22 -11.80 14.41 12.00
CA HIS A 22 -12.22 13.37 11.05
C HIS A 22 -13.70 12.98 11.17
N GLU A 23 -14.51 13.75 11.91
CA GLU A 23 -15.96 13.55 12.04
C GLU A 23 -16.66 13.45 10.67
N ILE A 24 -16.22 14.21 9.67
CA ILE A 24 -16.80 14.15 8.33
C ILE A 24 -16.71 12.75 7.69
N LEU A 25 -15.71 11.94 8.08
CA LEU A 25 -15.55 10.57 7.57
C LEU A 25 -16.66 9.63 8.06
N THR A 26 -17.34 9.95 9.17
CA THR A 26 -18.42 9.11 9.70
C THR A 26 -19.75 9.33 8.98
N GLY A 27 -19.84 10.33 8.10
CA GLY A 27 -21.03 10.58 7.28
C GLY A 27 -21.07 9.68 6.05
N GLU A 28 -22.12 8.87 5.92
CA GLU A 28 -22.29 7.93 4.80
C GLU A 28 -22.23 8.61 3.43
N ALA A 29 -22.91 9.74 3.26
CA ALA A 29 -22.88 10.50 2.00
C ALA A 29 -21.46 10.97 1.64
N PHE A 30 -20.66 11.37 2.64
CA PHE A 30 -19.28 11.78 2.42
C PHE A 30 -18.39 10.58 2.12
N ALA A 31 -18.55 9.47 2.84
CA ALA A 31 -17.81 8.24 2.62
C ALA A 31 -17.98 7.72 1.18
N THR A 32 -19.23 7.66 0.71
CA THR A 32 -19.57 7.26 -0.66
C THR A 32 -18.96 8.22 -1.69
N ALA A 33 -19.17 9.53 -1.52
CA ALA A 33 -18.62 10.53 -2.43
C ALA A 33 -17.08 10.50 -2.47
N LEU A 34 -16.42 10.30 -1.33
CA LEU A 34 -14.97 10.18 -1.25
C LEU A 34 -14.48 8.97 -2.04
N LEU A 35 -15.08 7.79 -1.85
CA LEU A 35 -14.70 6.57 -2.58
C LEU A 35 -14.88 6.71 -4.09
N GLU A 36 -16.00 7.28 -4.55
CA GLU A 36 -16.23 7.55 -5.96
C GLU A 36 -15.15 8.47 -6.56
N LYS A 37 -14.75 9.51 -5.83
CA LYS A 37 -13.67 10.41 -6.25
C LYS A 37 -12.31 9.71 -6.24
N LEU A 38 -12.03 8.88 -5.23
CA LEU A 38 -10.80 8.09 -5.16
C LEU A 38 -10.70 7.10 -6.34
N GLN A 39 -11.80 6.45 -6.72
CA GLN A 39 -11.89 5.58 -7.90
C GLN A 39 -11.66 6.35 -9.20
N ALA A 40 -12.29 7.51 -9.37
CA ALA A 40 -12.07 8.37 -10.55
C ALA A 40 -10.62 8.85 -10.64
N CYS A 41 -10.01 9.25 -9.51
CA CYS A 41 -8.61 9.66 -9.45
C CYS A 41 -7.65 8.52 -9.77
N ARG A 42 -7.91 7.30 -9.25
CA ARG A 42 -7.10 6.11 -9.55
C ARG A 42 -7.09 5.80 -11.05
N ARG A 43 -8.27 5.77 -11.69
CA ARG A 43 -8.40 5.52 -13.15
C ARG A 43 -7.61 6.49 -14.01
N ARG A 44 -7.46 7.75 -13.57
CA ARG A 44 -6.68 8.76 -14.29
C ARG A 44 -5.17 8.54 -14.23
N VAL A 45 -4.68 7.83 -13.22
CA VAL A 45 -3.24 7.65 -13.00
C VAL A 45 -2.77 6.23 -13.22
N GLU A 46 -3.67 5.24 -13.37
CA GLU A 46 -3.32 3.81 -13.33
C GLU A 46 -2.40 3.33 -14.46
N GLU A 47 -2.29 4.08 -15.55
CA GLU A 47 -1.37 3.80 -16.67
C GLU A 47 -0.01 4.50 -16.52
N ASN A 48 0.13 5.42 -15.55
CA ASN A 48 1.34 6.20 -15.34
C ASN A 48 2.01 5.87 -14.00
N TRP A 49 3.02 4.99 -14.05
CA TRP A 49 3.83 4.58 -12.90
C TRP A 49 4.58 5.73 -12.20
N GLU A 50 4.80 6.87 -12.88
CA GLU A 50 5.39 8.05 -12.25
C GLU A 50 4.50 8.63 -11.16
N SER A 51 3.18 8.38 -11.24
CA SER A 51 2.14 8.86 -10.33
C SER A 51 1.96 8.03 -9.05
N SER A 52 2.94 7.19 -8.70
CA SER A 52 2.99 6.40 -7.44
C SER A 52 2.65 7.20 -6.18
N LYS A 53 3.16 8.43 -6.04
CA LYS A 53 2.87 9.31 -4.88
C LYS A 53 1.39 9.72 -4.81
N ALA A 54 0.71 9.82 -5.95
CA ALA A 54 -0.73 10.07 -6.00
C ALA A 54 -1.50 8.83 -5.52
N VAL A 55 -1.13 7.63 -6.01
CA VAL A 55 -1.73 6.36 -5.55
C VAL A 55 -1.52 6.17 -4.05
N TRP A 56 -0.32 6.46 -3.54
CA TRP A 56 -0.08 6.44 -2.09
C TRP A 56 -1.04 7.35 -1.31
N THR A 57 -1.26 8.57 -1.81
CA THR A 57 -2.21 9.50 -1.19
C THR A 57 -3.62 8.94 -1.19
N PHE A 58 -4.05 8.29 -2.27
CA PHE A 58 -5.37 7.70 -2.35
C PHE A 58 -5.52 6.49 -1.42
N THR A 59 -4.51 5.62 -1.37
CA THR A 59 -4.42 4.48 -0.45
C THR A 59 -4.53 4.93 1.01
N MET A 60 -3.80 5.99 1.39
CA MET A 60 -3.88 6.60 2.72
C MET A 60 -5.29 7.07 3.07
N LEU A 61 -5.96 7.75 2.15
CA LEU A 61 -7.33 8.25 2.36
C LEU A 61 -8.34 7.10 2.48
N ALA A 62 -8.22 6.07 1.65
CA ALA A 62 -9.06 4.89 1.71
C ALA A 62 -8.86 4.08 3.00
N ALA A 63 -7.61 3.89 3.45
CA ALA A 63 -7.30 3.26 4.72
C ALA A 63 -7.87 4.07 5.90
N ARG A 64 -7.81 5.40 5.84
CA ARG A 64 -8.41 6.26 6.87
C ARG A 64 -9.93 6.17 6.90
N LEU A 65 -10.57 6.07 5.73
CA LEU A 65 -12.01 5.87 5.63
C LEU A 65 -12.41 4.48 6.14
N LEU A 66 -11.65 3.44 5.84
CA LEU A 66 -11.85 2.10 6.39
C LEU A 66 -11.82 2.10 7.94
N ALA A 67 -10.89 2.87 8.52
CA ALA A 67 -10.69 2.98 9.96
C ALA A 67 -11.82 3.68 10.71
N LEU A 68 -12.31 4.79 10.15
CA LEU A 68 -13.18 5.74 10.85
C LEU A 68 -14.57 5.87 10.25
N GLY A 69 -14.78 5.37 9.03
CA GLY A 69 -16.02 5.49 8.30
C GLY A 69 -17.11 4.52 8.77
N PRO A 70 -18.31 4.62 8.18
CA PRO A 70 -19.41 3.70 8.42
C PRO A 70 -19.03 2.26 8.08
N VAL A 71 -19.68 1.28 8.72
CA VAL A 71 -19.43 -0.15 8.50
C VAL A 71 -19.65 -0.53 7.04
N GLU A 72 -20.62 0.11 6.40
CA GLU A 72 -21.01 -0.03 5.00
C GLU A 72 -19.88 0.36 4.04
N SER A 73 -18.99 1.26 4.46
CA SER A 73 -17.85 1.70 3.65
C SER A 73 -16.67 0.72 3.67
N ARG A 74 -16.65 -0.24 4.61
CA ARG A 74 -15.49 -1.13 4.81
C ARG A 74 -15.20 -2.01 3.60
N LYS A 75 -16.21 -2.71 3.09
CA LYS A 75 -16.05 -3.59 1.91
C LYS A 75 -15.60 -2.78 0.67
N PRO A 76 -16.27 -1.68 0.30
CA PRO A 76 -15.80 -0.80 -0.78
C PRO A 76 -14.37 -0.27 -0.60
N CYS A 77 -13.96 0.07 0.63
CA CYS A 77 -12.58 0.49 0.90
C CYS A 77 -11.58 -0.65 0.67
N LEU A 78 -11.88 -1.87 1.13
CA LEU A 78 -11.02 -3.03 0.91
C LEU A 78 -10.89 -3.38 -0.58
N GLU A 79 -12.00 -3.34 -1.34
CA GLU A 79 -12.00 -3.51 -2.80
C GLU A 79 -11.14 -2.45 -3.48
N TYR A 80 -11.30 -1.17 -3.10
CA TYR A 80 -10.48 -0.08 -3.63
C TYR A 80 -8.98 -0.26 -3.34
N LEU A 81 -8.62 -0.69 -2.12
CA LEU A 81 -7.24 -0.97 -1.75
C LEU A 81 -6.65 -2.13 -2.57
N ALA A 82 -7.45 -3.16 -2.87
CA ALA A 82 -7.06 -4.26 -3.76
C ALA A 82 -6.83 -3.78 -5.19
N GLU A 83 -7.65 -2.86 -5.71
CA GLU A 83 -7.42 -2.26 -7.03
C GLU A 83 -6.10 -1.45 -7.06
N CYS A 84 -5.83 -0.65 -6.04
CA CYS A 84 -4.55 0.07 -5.90
C CYS A 84 -3.36 -0.88 -5.87
N ARG A 85 -3.48 -2.01 -5.16
CA ARG A 85 -2.46 -3.07 -5.14
C ARG A 85 -2.23 -3.62 -6.54
N GLY A 86 -3.30 -3.97 -7.27
CA GLY A 86 -3.22 -4.43 -8.65
C GLY A 86 -2.53 -3.43 -9.58
N THR A 87 -2.81 -2.14 -9.44
CA THR A 87 -2.10 -1.07 -10.17
C THR A 87 -0.60 -1.08 -9.86
N CYS A 88 -0.21 -1.15 -8.58
CA CYS A 88 1.21 -1.17 -8.19
C CYS A 88 1.92 -2.42 -8.71
N VAL A 89 1.30 -3.59 -8.63
CA VAL A 89 1.86 -4.86 -9.12
C VAL A 89 2.11 -4.80 -10.63
N ARG A 90 1.17 -4.25 -11.41
CA ARG A 90 1.36 -4.05 -12.86
C ARG A 90 2.55 -3.14 -13.15
N TRP A 91 2.66 -2.02 -12.43
CA TRP A 91 3.79 -1.09 -12.61
C TRP A 91 5.13 -1.72 -12.24
N LEU A 92 5.19 -2.53 -11.19
CA LEU A 92 6.41 -3.27 -10.84
C LEU A 92 6.85 -4.15 -11.99
N THR A 93 5.93 -4.92 -12.58
CA THR A 93 6.25 -5.77 -13.74
C THR A 93 6.75 -4.93 -14.92
N THR A 94 6.05 -3.85 -15.29
CA THR A 94 6.49 -2.98 -16.39
C THR A 94 7.88 -2.37 -16.18
N LEU A 95 8.19 -1.93 -14.96
CA LEU A 95 9.51 -1.35 -14.66
C LEU A 95 10.62 -2.40 -14.60
N GLN A 96 10.30 -3.64 -14.18
CA GLN A 96 11.25 -4.75 -14.23
C GLN A 96 11.63 -5.09 -15.67
N ASP A 97 10.64 -5.16 -16.58
CA ASP A 97 10.88 -5.41 -18.01
C ASP A 97 11.77 -4.31 -18.61
N LYS A 98 11.46 -3.03 -18.33
CA LYS A 98 12.29 -1.89 -18.79
C LYS A 98 13.71 -1.91 -18.23
N ALA A 99 13.88 -2.34 -16.97
CA ALA A 99 15.19 -2.45 -16.35
C ALA A 99 16.05 -3.58 -16.97
N ALA A 100 15.40 -4.66 -17.43
CA ALA A 100 16.05 -5.75 -18.14
C ALA A 100 16.51 -5.34 -19.55
N GLU A 101 15.76 -4.47 -20.22
CA GLU A 101 16.10 -3.90 -21.54
C GLU A 101 17.23 -2.84 -21.49
N ASN A 102 17.86 -2.62 -20.33
CA ASN A 102 18.96 -1.67 -20.07
C ASN A 102 18.66 -0.19 -20.35
N THR A 103 17.41 0.19 -20.61
CA THR A 103 17.00 1.60 -20.59
C THR A 103 16.92 2.09 -19.15
N GLU A 104 17.81 2.99 -18.75
CA GLU A 104 17.77 3.68 -17.45
C GLU A 104 17.60 2.73 -16.23
N ARG A 105 18.28 1.57 -16.26
CA ARG A 105 18.14 0.49 -15.27
C ARG A 105 18.14 0.98 -13.83
N ALA A 106 19.05 1.89 -13.47
CA ALA A 106 19.14 2.43 -12.12
C ALA A 106 17.88 3.21 -11.70
N ALA A 107 17.37 4.10 -12.57
CA ALA A 107 16.17 4.89 -12.31
C ALA A 107 14.91 4.01 -12.23
N CYS A 108 14.81 3.01 -13.11
CA CYS A 108 13.72 2.04 -13.06
C CYS A 108 13.72 1.24 -11.74
N LEU A 109 14.90 0.78 -11.30
CA LEU A 109 15.04 0.05 -10.04
C LEU A 109 14.72 0.91 -8.82
N GLU A 110 15.17 2.18 -8.78
CA GLU A 110 14.81 3.10 -7.71
C GLU A 110 13.28 3.31 -7.63
N LYS A 111 12.63 3.48 -8.79
CA LYS A 111 11.19 3.63 -8.85
C LYS A 111 10.43 2.36 -8.44
N CYS A 112 10.97 1.17 -8.73
CA CYS A 112 10.44 -0.09 -8.22
C CYS A 112 10.38 -0.12 -6.70
N ILE A 113 11.37 0.43 -5.98
CA ILE A 113 11.34 0.49 -4.51
C ILE A 113 10.15 1.33 -4.04
N GLU A 114 9.99 2.52 -4.62
CA GLU A 114 8.92 3.42 -4.26
C GLU A 114 7.55 2.75 -4.49
N ILE A 115 7.33 2.14 -5.66
CA ILE A 115 6.07 1.46 -5.96
C ILE A 115 5.86 0.24 -5.05
N ALA A 116 6.90 -0.54 -4.74
CA ALA A 116 6.78 -1.66 -3.81
C ALA A 116 6.34 -1.17 -2.42
N LEU A 117 6.87 -0.05 -1.95
CA LEU A 117 6.45 0.56 -0.68
C LEU A 117 5.02 1.10 -0.73
N VAL A 118 4.60 1.70 -1.85
CA VAL A 118 3.20 2.12 -2.05
C VAL A 118 2.27 0.91 -2.05
N CYS A 119 2.67 -0.19 -2.70
CA CYS A 119 1.94 -1.45 -2.69
C CYS A 119 1.76 -1.97 -1.26
N LEU A 120 2.84 -1.99 -0.46
CA LEU A 120 2.79 -2.38 0.95
C LEU A 120 1.85 -1.50 1.77
N SER A 121 1.74 -0.20 1.47
CA SER A 121 0.81 0.68 2.16
C SER A 121 -0.68 0.29 1.98
N THR A 122 -1.02 -0.49 0.95
CA THR A 122 -2.40 -1.03 0.77
C THR A 122 -2.77 -2.11 1.79
N PHE A 123 -1.78 -2.65 2.51
CA PHE A 123 -1.97 -3.62 3.59
C PHE A 123 -1.86 -2.95 4.97
N ASP A 124 -1.49 -1.67 5.06
CA ASP A 124 -1.35 -0.94 6.34
C ASP A 124 -2.72 -0.44 6.85
N VAL A 125 -3.61 -1.40 7.09
CA VAL A 125 -4.97 -1.21 7.63
C VAL A 125 -5.06 -1.73 9.07
N GLU A 126 -6.24 -1.70 9.70
CA GLU A 126 -6.47 -2.24 11.04
C GLU A 126 -6.11 -3.73 11.14
N ARG A 127 -5.76 -4.17 12.37
CA ARG A 127 -5.31 -5.55 12.62
C ARG A 127 -6.36 -6.59 12.21
N GLU A 128 -7.64 -6.28 12.31
CA GLU A 128 -8.75 -7.21 11.99
C GLU A 128 -8.83 -7.56 10.51
N PHE A 129 -8.41 -6.68 9.60
CA PHE A 129 -8.46 -6.91 8.15
C PHE A 129 -7.20 -7.58 7.60
N LEU A 130 -6.07 -7.44 8.30
CA LEU A 130 -4.76 -7.88 7.81
C LEU A 130 -4.69 -9.40 7.49
N PRO A 131 -5.25 -10.33 8.30
CA PRO A 131 -5.23 -11.75 7.96
C PRO A 131 -5.91 -12.08 6.63
N ALA A 132 -7.09 -11.50 6.38
CA ALA A 132 -7.83 -11.72 5.13
C ALA A 132 -7.05 -11.19 3.92
N LEU A 133 -6.44 -10.00 4.05
CA LEU A 133 -5.62 -9.40 2.99
C LEU A 133 -4.37 -10.23 2.68
N LEU A 134 -3.72 -10.80 3.70
CA LEU A 134 -2.55 -11.67 3.52
C LEU A 134 -2.93 -13.01 2.90
N ALA A 135 -4.10 -13.56 3.23
CA ALA A 135 -4.61 -14.77 2.57
C ALA A 135 -4.90 -14.55 1.08
N GLU A 136 -5.46 -13.38 0.73
CA GLU A 136 -5.80 -13.03 -0.66
C GLU A 136 -4.57 -12.63 -1.50
N SER A 137 -3.67 -11.82 -0.95
CA SER A 137 -2.58 -11.18 -1.71
C SER A 137 -1.22 -11.26 -1.00
N GLY A 138 -0.99 -12.30 -0.20
CA GLY A 138 0.26 -12.50 0.53
C GLY A 138 1.49 -12.64 -0.38
N VAL A 139 1.32 -13.16 -1.60
CA VAL A 139 2.41 -13.26 -2.60
C VAL A 139 2.91 -11.86 -2.96
N ASP A 140 2.00 -10.95 -3.29
CA ASP A 140 2.35 -9.57 -3.64
C ASP A 140 2.97 -8.83 -2.45
N PHE A 141 2.44 -9.07 -1.24
CA PHE A 141 3.00 -8.53 0.00
C PHE A 141 4.46 -8.94 0.19
N LEU A 142 4.76 -10.25 0.15
CA LEU A 142 6.12 -10.76 0.33
C LEU A 142 7.05 -10.36 -0.81
N ARG A 143 6.58 -10.39 -2.08
CA ARG A 143 7.34 -9.91 -3.23
C ARG A 143 7.79 -8.47 -3.04
N CYS A 144 6.88 -7.59 -2.57
CA CYS A 144 7.21 -6.20 -2.31
C CYS A 144 8.21 -6.06 -1.15
N LEU A 145 8.07 -6.84 -0.07
CA LEU A 145 9.04 -6.84 1.03
C LEU A 145 10.44 -7.28 0.59
N ILE A 146 10.54 -8.37 -0.17
CA ILE A 146 11.81 -8.87 -0.72
C ILE A 146 12.48 -7.77 -1.56
N ARG A 147 11.74 -7.16 -2.48
CA ARG A 147 12.27 -6.09 -3.35
C ARG A 147 12.80 -4.90 -2.55
N VAL A 148 12.05 -4.47 -1.54
CA VAL A 148 12.47 -3.37 -0.65
C VAL A 148 13.75 -3.76 0.09
N GLN A 149 13.85 -5.00 0.59
CA GLN A 149 15.01 -5.48 1.33
C GLN A 149 16.27 -5.58 0.46
N GLU A 150 16.15 -6.10 -0.77
CA GLU A 150 17.26 -6.23 -1.73
C GLU A 150 17.86 -4.89 -2.12
N THR A 151 17.04 -3.85 -2.15
CA THR A 151 17.43 -2.53 -2.65
C THR A 151 17.75 -1.54 -1.53
N GLN A 152 17.41 -1.87 -0.28
CA GLN A 152 17.64 -1.02 0.89
C GLN A 152 19.13 -0.69 1.12
N SER A 153 20.04 -1.60 0.80
CA SER A 153 21.49 -1.36 0.95
C SER A 153 22.08 -0.42 -0.11
N LYS A 154 21.34 -0.16 -1.19
CA LYS A 154 21.78 0.65 -2.34
C LYS A 154 21.13 2.04 -2.38
N CYS A 155 20.07 2.24 -1.60
CA CYS A 155 19.27 3.46 -1.63
C CYS A 155 19.63 4.36 -0.43
N HIS A 156 20.44 5.39 -0.69
CA HIS A 156 20.61 6.54 0.20
C HIS A 156 19.81 7.70 -0.39
N SER A 157 18.50 7.70 -0.12
CA SER A 157 17.61 8.78 -0.57
C SER A 157 17.35 9.74 0.57
N ASP A 158 17.61 11.03 0.33
CA ASP A 158 17.13 12.13 1.19
C ASP A 158 15.62 12.37 1.04
N ASP A 159 14.90 11.56 0.25
CA ASP A 159 13.44 11.66 0.12
C ASP A 159 12.75 11.19 1.41
N ILE A 160 12.32 12.19 2.18
CA ILE A 160 11.53 12.03 3.41
C ILE A 160 10.31 11.12 3.18
N THR A 161 9.68 11.18 2.01
CA THR A 161 8.53 10.35 1.66
C THR A 161 8.90 8.87 1.66
N LEU A 162 10.02 8.55 1.02
CA LEU A 162 10.54 7.18 0.96
C LEU A 162 10.91 6.69 2.36
N GLY A 163 11.55 7.56 3.17
CA GLY A 163 11.86 7.25 4.57
C GLY A 163 10.62 6.92 5.41
N ILE A 164 9.54 7.70 5.27
CA ILE A 164 8.26 7.44 5.97
C ILE A 164 7.67 6.11 5.52
N LEU A 165 7.63 5.87 4.21
CA LEU A 165 7.12 4.64 3.63
C LEU A 165 7.91 3.41 4.13
N MET A 166 9.24 3.49 4.18
CA MET A 166 10.10 2.42 4.73
C MET A 166 9.81 2.15 6.21
N LEU A 167 9.61 3.19 7.03
CA LEU A 167 9.27 3.02 8.44
C LEU A 167 7.90 2.35 8.62
N ARG A 168 6.91 2.72 7.80
CA ARG A 168 5.58 2.09 7.79
C ARG A 168 5.66 0.64 7.33
N ALA A 169 6.39 0.36 6.26
CA ALA A 169 6.61 -1.01 5.77
C ALA A 169 7.27 -1.90 6.84
N LYS A 170 8.28 -1.40 7.58
CA LYS A 170 8.90 -2.14 8.70
C LYS A 170 7.90 -2.44 9.82
N ARG A 171 7.04 -1.48 10.18
CA ARG A 171 6.00 -1.65 11.19
C ARG A 171 4.98 -2.70 10.74
N LEU A 172 4.53 -2.61 9.50
CA LEU A 172 3.59 -3.53 8.89
C LEU A 172 4.16 -4.96 8.81
N ALA A 173 5.41 -5.12 8.37
CA ALA A 173 6.09 -6.42 8.35
C ALA A 173 6.11 -7.08 9.73
N ARG A 174 6.40 -6.32 10.80
CA ARG A 174 6.34 -6.81 12.18
C ARG A 174 4.93 -7.24 12.60
N ARG A 175 3.89 -6.54 12.14
CA ARG A 175 2.49 -6.88 12.41
C ARG A 175 2.04 -8.14 11.64
N ALA A 176 2.52 -8.30 10.41
CA ALA A 176 2.20 -9.42 9.54
C ALA A 176 2.93 -10.72 9.93
N LEU A 177 4.14 -10.61 10.49
CA LEU A 177 4.97 -11.77 10.84
C LEU A 177 4.24 -12.86 11.65
N PRO A 178 3.58 -12.58 12.80
CA PRO A 178 2.89 -13.63 13.53
C PRO A 178 1.77 -14.30 12.71
N ILE A 179 1.04 -13.53 11.89
CA ILE A 179 -0.05 -14.04 11.03
C ILE A 179 0.49 -15.02 9.96
N ILE A 180 1.65 -14.69 9.38
CA ILE A 180 2.32 -15.53 8.39
C ILE A 180 2.85 -16.82 9.03
N LEU A 181 3.40 -16.73 10.25
CA LEU A 181 3.96 -17.87 10.97
C LEU A 181 2.90 -18.84 11.50
N GLU A 182 1.73 -18.34 11.92
CA GLU A 182 0.64 -19.18 12.44
C GLU A 182 0.06 -20.16 11.40
N ASN A 183 0.21 -19.87 10.11
CA ASN A 183 -0.33 -20.70 9.01
C ASN A 183 0.76 -21.13 8.02
N LEU A 184 1.97 -21.45 8.50
CA LEU A 184 3.15 -21.66 7.65
C LEU A 184 2.95 -22.74 6.58
N ASP A 185 2.28 -23.85 6.92
CA ASP A 185 2.02 -24.95 6.00
C ASP A 185 1.08 -24.53 4.85
N ASP A 186 0.03 -23.77 5.15
CA ASP A 186 -0.88 -23.20 4.16
C ASP A 186 -0.23 -22.04 3.36
N ASN A 187 0.67 -21.30 4.00
CA ASN A 187 1.40 -20.18 3.43
C ASN A 187 2.62 -20.58 2.59
N ARG A 188 2.93 -21.87 2.48
CA ARG A 188 4.06 -22.35 1.67
C ARG A 188 3.94 -21.90 0.21
N ARG A 189 2.74 -21.97 -0.36
CA ARG A 189 2.46 -21.47 -1.72
C ARG A 189 2.71 -19.96 -1.85
N ILE A 190 2.44 -19.20 -0.79
CA ILE A 190 2.67 -17.75 -0.76
C ILE A 190 4.17 -17.45 -0.77
N LEU A 191 4.95 -18.17 0.03
CA LEU A 191 6.40 -18.06 0.08
C LEU A 191 7.04 -18.47 -1.26
N ASP A 192 6.67 -19.64 -1.78
CA ASP A 192 7.21 -20.16 -3.05
C ASP A 192 6.88 -19.23 -4.22
N GLY A 193 5.64 -18.70 -4.26
CA GLY A 193 5.23 -17.74 -5.29
C GLY A 193 6.00 -16.42 -5.21
N ALA A 194 6.17 -15.86 -4.02
CA ALA A 194 6.90 -14.61 -3.83
C ALA A 194 8.38 -14.73 -4.22
N VAL A 195 9.00 -15.84 -3.81
CA VAL A 195 10.40 -16.16 -4.12
C VAL A 195 10.58 -16.40 -5.62
N GLY A 196 9.67 -17.15 -6.26
CA GLY A 196 9.69 -17.38 -7.71
C GLY A 196 9.65 -16.08 -8.51
N HIS A 197 8.85 -15.09 -8.10
CA HIS A 197 8.82 -13.79 -8.76
C HIS A 197 10.05 -12.94 -8.50
N ALA A 198 10.65 -13.01 -7.31
CA ALA A 198 11.85 -12.25 -6.98
C ALA A 198 13.04 -12.68 -7.86
N TRP A 199 13.25 -13.99 -8.01
CA TRP A 199 14.41 -14.56 -8.72
C TRP A 199 14.26 -14.66 -10.24
N GLN A 200 13.09 -14.43 -10.82
CA GLN A 200 12.95 -14.26 -12.27
C GLN A 200 13.50 -12.91 -12.78
N SER A 201 13.83 -11.98 -11.86
CA SER A 201 14.24 -10.60 -12.19
C SER A 201 15.75 -10.36 -12.07
N ASP A 202 16.54 -11.39 -11.75
CA ASP A 202 18.01 -11.38 -11.76
C ASP A 202 18.55 -11.99 -13.05
#